data_AF-A0ABD7TQ79-F1
#
_entry.id   AF-A0ABD7TQ79-F1
#
_cell.length_a   1.000
_cell.length_b   1.000
_cell.length_c   1.000
_cell.angle_alpha   90.00
_cell.angle_beta   90.00
_cell.angle_gamma   90.00
#
_symmetry.space_group_name_H-M   'P 1'
#
loop_
_entity.id
_entity.type
_entity.pdbx_description
1 polymer ?
#
loop_
_entity_poly.entity_id
_entity_poly.type
_entity_poly.pdbx_seq_one_letter_code
_entity_poly.pdbx_strand_id
1 'polypeptide(L)'
;MKTLDLYIGEGFEGPGVNAAHINILIGPRNGPAGQAFANSLASPSQGHCPFMVIAQPNIPVKPMTLYVNKAAISSDLHGNATWGASQAGIAKAVLEALLDGTLPAEAEDEWAIVTANWVNPACDDLDAVYLNNYNACRTAIRAALTGTPFTAQLADVVNHISNPFYTPKA
;
A
#
# COMPACT_ATOMS: atom_id res chain seq x y z
N MET A 1 -17.87 15.63 11.03
CA MET A 1 -17.39 14.24 11.21
C MET A 1 -16.38 14.23 12.35
N LYS A 2 -16.31 13.15 13.13
CA LYS A 2 -15.25 12.99 14.14
C LYS A 2 -13.93 12.78 13.40
N THR A 3 -12.90 13.53 13.75
CA THR A 3 -11.54 13.28 13.26
C THR A 3 -11.12 11.87 13.71
N LEU A 4 -10.69 11.04 12.76
CA LEU A 4 -10.16 9.72 13.06
C LEU A 4 -8.64 9.80 13.21
N ASP A 5 -8.11 9.02 14.14
CA ASP A 5 -6.67 8.91 14.37
C ASP A 5 -6.01 7.81 13.48
N LEU A 6 -6.82 7.11 12.70
CA LEU A 6 -6.39 6.07 11.76
C LEU A 6 -7.42 5.90 10.64
N TYR A 7 -6.92 5.87 9.41
CA TYR A 7 -7.66 5.56 8.20
C TYR A 7 -7.07 4.29 7.57
N ILE A 8 -7.94 3.45 7.00
CA ILE A 8 -7.57 2.14 6.48
C ILE A 8 -8.09 2.02 5.06
N GLY A 9 -7.22 1.61 4.15
CA GLY A 9 -7.55 1.45 2.74
C GLY A 9 -6.96 0.18 2.15
N GLU A 10 -7.57 -0.25 1.06
CA GLU A 10 -7.12 -1.39 0.26
C GLU A 10 -7.17 -1.01 -1.21
N GLY A 11 -6.26 -1.57 -1.99
CA GLY A 11 -6.28 -1.48 -3.43
C GLY A 11 -5.67 -2.72 -4.08
N PHE A 12 -6.31 -3.14 -5.16
CA PHE A 12 -5.91 -4.25 -6.00
C PHE A 12 -5.86 -3.77 -7.46
N GLU A 13 -4.80 -4.11 -8.18
CA GLU A 13 -4.69 -3.77 -9.61
C GLU A 13 -3.96 -4.85 -10.39
N GLY A 14 -4.41 -5.07 -11.63
CA GLY A 14 -3.73 -5.92 -12.60
C GLY A 14 -4.03 -7.42 -12.47
N PRO A 15 -3.79 -8.20 -13.53
CA PRO A 15 -4.01 -9.65 -13.53
C PRO A 15 -2.72 -10.44 -13.26
N GLY A 16 -2.89 -11.73 -12.97
CA GLY A 16 -1.81 -12.72 -13.02
C GLY A 16 -0.69 -12.49 -12.01
N VAL A 17 0.54 -12.81 -12.41
CA VAL A 17 1.72 -12.75 -11.52
C VAL A 17 2.22 -11.33 -11.26
N ASN A 18 1.81 -10.36 -12.06
CA ASN A 18 2.23 -8.96 -11.89
C ASN A 18 1.17 -8.12 -11.15
N ALA A 19 0.07 -8.74 -10.70
CA ALA A 19 -0.96 -8.08 -9.92
C ALA A 19 -0.43 -7.52 -8.59
N ALA A 20 -0.91 -6.35 -8.20
CA ALA A 20 -0.60 -5.70 -6.95
C ALA A 20 -1.77 -5.82 -5.97
N HIS A 21 -1.47 -6.03 -4.69
CA HIS A 21 -2.45 -5.96 -3.61
C HIS A 21 -1.85 -5.25 -2.39
N ILE A 22 -2.34 -4.05 -2.15
CA ILE A 22 -1.82 -3.11 -1.15
C ILE A 22 -2.89 -2.88 -0.07
N ASN A 23 -2.48 -2.99 1.19
CA ASN A 23 -3.27 -2.51 2.32
C ASN A 23 -2.52 -1.38 3.00
N ILE A 24 -3.21 -0.31 3.37
CA ILE A 24 -2.59 0.84 4.01
C ILE A 24 -3.22 1.14 5.36
N LEU A 25 -2.36 1.54 6.29
CA LEU A 25 -2.71 2.27 7.50
C LEU A 25 -2.16 3.68 7.33
N ILE A 26 -3.00 4.70 7.40
CA ILE A 26 -2.59 6.10 7.23
C ILE A 26 -3.22 6.98 8.30
N GLY A 27 -2.44 7.91 8.85
CA GLY A 27 -2.93 8.86 9.85
C GLY A 27 -1.81 9.52 10.64
N PRO A 28 -2.16 10.28 11.70
CA PRO A 28 -1.20 11.00 12.54
C PRO A 28 -0.10 10.10 13.13
N ARG A 29 1.14 10.61 13.18
CA ARG A 29 2.32 9.92 13.73
C ARG A 29 2.23 9.66 15.23
N ASN A 30 1.51 10.50 15.96
CA ASN A 30 1.26 10.29 17.38
C ASN A 30 0.14 9.26 17.64
N GLY A 31 -0.51 8.76 16.58
CA GLY A 31 -1.57 7.76 16.63
C GLY A 31 -1.10 6.34 16.28
N PRO A 32 -2.05 5.43 16.03
CA PRO A 32 -1.77 4.02 15.74
C PRO A 32 -0.85 3.80 14.53
N ALA A 33 -0.95 4.64 13.48
CA ALA A 33 -0.12 4.52 12.28
C ALA A 33 1.38 4.72 12.60
N GLY A 34 1.72 5.75 13.39
CA GLY A 34 3.10 5.98 13.80
C GLY A 34 3.65 4.94 14.77
N GLN A 35 2.81 4.41 15.67
CA GLN A 35 3.19 3.27 16.52
C GLN A 35 3.50 2.02 15.70
N ALA A 36 2.64 1.68 14.73
CA ALA A 36 2.86 0.56 13.82
C ALA A 36 4.12 0.74 12.99
N PHE A 37 4.35 1.96 12.48
CA PHE A 37 5.57 2.32 11.75
C PHE A 37 6.83 2.04 12.58
N ALA A 38 6.90 2.61 13.79
CA ALA A 38 8.08 2.50 14.65
C ALA A 38 8.37 1.05 15.05
N ASN A 39 7.33 0.33 15.47
CA ASN A 39 7.46 -1.07 15.90
C ASN A 39 7.88 -1.98 14.74
N SER A 40 7.29 -1.79 13.57
CA SER A 40 7.58 -2.63 12.40
C SER A 40 8.99 -2.37 11.86
N LEU A 41 9.40 -1.10 11.73
CA LEU A 41 10.75 -0.76 11.27
C LEU A 41 11.85 -1.29 12.22
N ALA A 42 11.58 -1.31 13.53
CA ALA A 42 12.53 -1.82 14.53
C ALA A 42 12.58 -3.36 14.64
N SER A 43 11.69 -4.09 13.95
CA SER A 43 11.51 -5.54 14.14
C SER A 43 11.58 -6.34 12.83
N PRO A 44 12.69 -6.28 12.07
CA PRO A 44 12.83 -7.07 10.85
C PRO A 44 12.89 -8.58 11.17
N SER A 45 12.41 -9.41 10.26
CA SER A 45 12.52 -10.87 10.34
C SER A 45 13.00 -11.48 9.02
N GLN A 46 13.40 -12.74 9.04
CA GLN A 46 13.97 -13.39 7.86
C GLN A 46 12.97 -13.40 6.69
N GLY A 47 13.37 -12.79 5.56
CA GLY A 47 12.54 -12.67 4.37
C GLY A 47 11.56 -11.48 4.39
N HIS A 48 11.38 -10.82 5.54
CA HIS A 48 10.45 -9.72 5.75
C HIS A 48 11.16 -8.57 6.47
N CYS A 49 11.69 -7.64 5.67
CA CYS A 49 12.44 -6.49 6.17
C CYS A 49 11.68 -5.21 5.79
N PRO A 50 10.96 -4.57 6.73
CA PRO A 50 10.33 -3.29 6.48
C PRO A 50 11.36 -2.20 6.16
N PHE A 51 11.06 -1.33 5.19
CA PHE A 51 11.96 -0.25 4.79
C PHE A 51 11.19 1.02 4.44
N MET A 52 11.84 2.17 4.53
CA MET A 52 11.23 3.45 4.17
C MET A 52 11.12 3.59 2.65
N VAL A 53 9.94 3.98 2.17
CA VAL A 53 9.72 4.30 0.76
C VAL A 53 10.46 5.58 0.39
N ILE A 54 11.30 5.50 -0.63
CA ILE A 54 12.05 6.62 -1.18
C ILE A 54 11.65 6.90 -2.63
N ALA A 55 11.66 8.17 -3.02
CA ALA A 55 11.55 8.57 -4.43
C ALA A 55 12.85 8.31 -5.18
N GLN A 56 13.97 8.57 -4.49
CA GLN A 56 15.33 8.27 -4.94
C GLN A 56 16.25 8.20 -3.70
N PRO A 57 17.50 7.67 -3.81
CA PRO A 57 18.42 7.63 -2.68
C PRO A 57 18.55 8.97 -1.94
N ASN A 58 18.42 8.93 -0.61
CA ASN A 58 18.40 10.09 0.29
C ASN A 58 17.19 11.03 0.16
N ILE A 59 16.14 10.65 -0.59
CA ILE A 59 14.89 11.42 -0.70
C ILE A 59 13.70 10.49 -0.35
N PRO A 60 13.36 10.35 0.94
CA PRO A 60 12.13 9.67 1.36
C PRO A 60 10.89 10.43 0.91
N VAL A 61 9.80 9.71 0.62
CA VAL A 61 8.51 10.36 0.35
C VAL A 61 7.89 10.91 1.63
N LYS A 62 7.07 11.94 1.49
CA LYS A 62 6.22 12.48 2.54
C LYS A 62 4.74 12.23 2.20
N PRO A 63 3.86 11.90 3.18
CA PRO A 63 4.18 11.47 4.55
C PRO A 63 5.16 10.29 4.58
N MET A 64 5.90 10.18 5.68
CA MET A 64 6.84 9.07 5.88
C MET A 64 6.10 7.75 5.72
N THR A 65 6.55 6.95 4.77
CA THR A 65 5.85 5.73 4.34
C THR A 65 6.74 4.52 4.57
N LEU A 66 6.25 3.55 5.32
CA LEU A 66 6.89 2.25 5.54
C LEU A 66 6.35 1.24 4.53
N TYR A 67 7.25 0.55 3.85
CA TYR A 67 6.96 -0.61 3.02
C TYR A 67 7.10 -1.88 3.86
N VAL A 68 6.08 -2.72 3.86
CA VAL A 68 6.09 -4.05 4.48
C VAL A 68 5.76 -5.07 3.40
N ASN A 69 6.71 -5.92 3.02
CA ASN A 69 6.46 -6.97 2.03
C ASN A 69 5.58 -8.07 2.64
N LYS A 70 4.62 -8.61 1.87
CA LYS A 70 3.79 -9.75 2.28
C LYS A 70 4.44 -11.10 1.97
N ALA A 71 5.15 -11.19 0.84
CA ALA A 71 5.86 -12.39 0.41
C ALA A 71 7.33 -12.33 0.84
N ALA A 72 7.84 -13.44 1.37
CA ALA A 72 9.28 -13.56 1.62
C ALA A 72 10.05 -13.46 0.29
N ILE A 73 11.14 -12.69 0.30
CA ILE A 73 11.95 -12.47 -0.89
C ILE A 73 12.68 -13.76 -1.26
N SER A 74 12.59 -14.15 -2.53
CA SER A 74 12.89 -15.51 -3.00
C SER A 74 13.82 -15.55 -4.21
N SER A 75 14.05 -14.43 -4.88
CA SER A 75 14.94 -14.32 -6.04
C SER A 75 15.37 -12.86 -6.26
N ASP A 76 16.41 -12.64 -7.07
CA ASP A 76 16.87 -11.30 -7.43
C ASP A 76 15.78 -10.50 -8.17
N LEU A 77 15.03 -11.15 -9.07
CA LEU A 77 13.93 -10.50 -9.79
C LEU A 77 12.82 -10.08 -8.83
N HIS A 78 12.41 -10.97 -7.90
CA HIS A 78 11.40 -10.63 -6.90
C HIS A 78 11.88 -9.51 -5.95
N GLY A 79 13.17 -9.51 -5.63
CA GLY A 79 13.82 -8.39 -4.95
C GLY A 79 13.67 -7.09 -5.74
N ASN A 80 14.16 -7.05 -6.98
CA ASN A 80 14.07 -5.87 -7.85
C ASN A 80 12.63 -5.39 -8.06
N ALA A 81 11.67 -6.30 -8.12
CA ALA A 81 10.26 -5.99 -8.17
C ALA A 81 9.77 -5.34 -6.86
N THR A 82 10.24 -5.81 -5.69
CA THR A 82 9.82 -5.32 -4.37
C THR A 82 10.43 -3.96 -4.03
N TRP A 83 11.76 -3.88 -3.94
CA TRP A 83 12.46 -2.65 -3.53
C TRP A 83 12.83 -1.73 -4.71
N GLY A 84 12.51 -2.12 -5.94
CA GLY A 84 12.61 -1.25 -7.12
C GLY A 84 11.24 -0.83 -7.63
N ALA A 85 10.63 -1.67 -8.46
CA ALA A 85 9.41 -1.33 -9.21
C ALA A 85 8.20 -0.99 -8.31
N SER A 86 7.87 -1.87 -7.36
CA SER A 86 6.76 -1.68 -6.43
C SER A 86 6.97 -0.45 -5.55
N GLN A 87 8.16 -0.30 -4.96
CA GLN A 87 8.54 0.89 -4.20
C GLN A 87 8.36 2.18 -5.02
N ALA A 88 8.84 2.22 -6.27
CA ALA A 88 8.71 3.40 -7.12
C ALA A 88 7.25 3.74 -7.44
N GLY A 89 6.40 2.73 -7.66
CA GLY A 89 4.97 2.92 -7.87
C GLY A 89 4.27 3.52 -6.64
N ILE A 90 4.57 3.00 -5.46
CA ILE A 90 4.03 3.52 -4.19
C ILE A 90 4.57 4.93 -3.92
N ALA A 91 5.86 5.18 -4.15
CA ALA A 91 6.46 6.49 -3.96
C ALA A 91 5.75 7.56 -4.81
N LYS A 92 5.50 7.27 -6.09
CA LYS A 92 4.75 8.16 -6.98
C LYS A 92 3.33 8.39 -6.50
N ALA A 93 2.63 7.35 -6.08
CA ALA A 93 1.24 7.46 -5.60
C ALA A 93 1.13 8.34 -4.34
N VAL A 94 2.04 8.18 -3.39
CA VAL A 94 2.09 8.98 -2.16
C VAL A 94 2.44 10.44 -2.45
N LEU A 95 3.45 10.68 -3.28
CA LEU A 95 3.85 12.04 -3.65
C LEU A 95 2.75 12.77 -4.43
N GLU A 96 2.10 12.11 -5.38
CA GLU A 96 0.97 12.71 -6.09
C GLU A 96 -0.18 13.03 -5.13
N ALA A 97 -0.53 12.11 -4.22
CA ALA A 97 -1.58 12.35 -3.24
C ALA A 97 -1.27 13.53 -2.31
N LEU A 98 0.01 13.76 -1.99
CA LEU A 98 0.43 14.95 -1.23
C LEU A 98 0.32 16.23 -2.08
N LEU A 99 0.85 16.20 -3.31
CA LEU A 99 0.93 17.36 -4.18
C LEU A 99 -0.41 17.78 -4.77
N ASP A 100 -1.33 16.85 -4.98
CA ASP A 100 -2.66 17.11 -5.54
C ASP A 100 -3.72 17.43 -4.47
N GLY A 101 -3.35 17.39 -3.19
CA GLY A 101 -4.22 17.69 -2.06
C GLY A 101 -5.21 16.58 -1.71
N THR A 102 -5.04 15.36 -2.25
CA THR A 102 -5.77 14.17 -1.77
C THR A 102 -5.49 13.95 -0.29
N LEU A 103 -4.23 14.09 0.13
CA LEU A 103 -3.84 14.14 1.53
C LEU A 103 -4.04 15.56 2.08
N PRO A 104 -4.47 15.69 3.34
CA PRO A 104 -4.57 16.99 3.98
C PRO A 104 -3.16 17.57 4.24
N ALA A 105 -3.04 18.89 4.35
CA ALA A 105 -1.74 19.58 4.39
C ALA A 105 -0.86 19.13 5.57
N GLU A 106 -1.46 18.87 6.74
CA GLU A 106 -0.76 18.35 7.91
C GLU A 106 -0.12 16.97 7.66
N ALA A 107 -0.59 16.22 6.66
CA ALA A 107 -0.04 14.91 6.35
C ALA A 107 1.43 15.00 5.92
N GLU A 108 1.88 16.13 5.36
CA GLU A 108 3.29 16.30 4.98
C GLU A 108 4.23 15.94 6.13
N ASP A 109 4.01 16.53 7.31
CA ASP A 109 4.94 16.45 8.43
C ASP A 109 4.35 15.90 9.73
N GLU A 110 3.08 15.55 9.77
CA GLU A 110 2.44 15.03 10.98
C GLU A 110 1.86 13.63 10.80
N TRP A 111 1.78 13.11 9.57
CA TRP A 111 1.24 11.77 9.32
C TRP A 111 2.34 10.76 8.96
N ALA A 112 1.97 9.49 9.05
CA ALA A 112 2.74 8.35 8.57
C ALA A 112 1.82 7.38 7.82
N ILE A 113 2.42 6.63 6.90
CA ILE A 113 1.77 5.53 6.18
C ILE A 113 2.52 4.23 6.48
N VAL A 114 1.80 3.15 6.75
CA VAL A 114 2.31 1.78 6.69
C VAL A 114 1.61 1.08 5.55
N THR A 115 2.36 0.57 4.57
CA THR A 115 1.85 -0.14 3.40
C THR A 115 2.26 -1.61 3.46
N ALA A 116 1.30 -2.52 3.39
CA ALA A 116 1.53 -3.95 3.29
C ALA A 116 1.32 -4.41 1.84
N ASN A 117 2.37 -4.85 1.19
CA ASN A 117 2.46 -4.91 -0.27
C ASN A 117 2.69 -6.34 -0.75
N TRP A 118 1.79 -6.82 -1.61
CA TRP A 118 1.96 -8.10 -2.31
C TRP A 118 2.63 -7.86 -3.65
N VAL A 119 3.77 -8.50 -3.83
CA VAL A 119 4.40 -8.76 -5.14
C VAL A 119 4.53 -10.27 -5.23
N ASN A 120 4.10 -10.86 -6.34
CA ASN A 120 4.20 -12.31 -6.51
C ASN A 120 5.69 -12.70 -6.68
N PRO A 121 6.20 -13.71 -5.96
CA PRO A 121 7.52 -14.27 -6.21
C PRO A 121 7.81 -14.70 -7.65
N ALA A 122 6.76 -14.99 -8.43
CA ALA A 122 6.82 -15.38 -9.83
C ALA A 122 6.56 -14.21 -10.80
N CYS A 123 6.58 -12.94 -10.33
CA CYS A 123 6.47 -11.79 -11.23
C CYS A 123 7.54 -11.83 -12.32
N ASP A 124 7.17 -11.42 -13.52
CA ASP A 124 8.03 -11.51 -14.71
C ASP A 124 8.17 -10.18 -15.48
N ASP A 125 7.42 -9.15 -15.08
CA ASP A 125 7.43 -7.84 -15.72
C ASP A 125 7.49 -6.72 -14.66
N LEU A 126 8.64 -6.03 -14.59
CA LEU A 126 8.87 -4.95 -13.64
C LEU A 126 8.04 -3.70 -13.95
N ASP A 127 7.78 -3.40 -15.23
CA ASP A 127 6.99 -2.23 -15.61
C ASP A 127 5.51 -2.45 -15.26
N ALA A 128 5.01 -3.67 -15.45
CA ALA A 128 3.68 -4.06 -14.98
C ALA A 128 3.58 -4.00 -13.44
N VAL A 129 4.59 -4.51 -12.71
CA VAL A 129 4.64 -4.41 -11.24
C VAL A 129 4.60 -2.95 -10.79
N TYR A 130 5.39 -2.07 -11.42
CA TYR A 130 5.39 -0.65 -11.12
C TYR A 130 4.00 -0.02 -11.32
N LEU A 131 3.40 -0.21 -12.50
CA LEU A 131 2.12 0.40 -12.85
C LEU A 131 0.99 -0.10 -11.94
N ASN A 132 0.95 -1.40 -11.66
CA ASN A 132 -0.07 -1.99 -10.81
C ASN A 132 0.07 -1.52 -9.36
N ASN A 133 1.28 -1.46 -8.80
CA ASN A 133 1.47 -0.96 -7.43
C ASN A 133 1.16 0.54 -7.32
N TYR A 134 1.49 1.34 -8.34
CA TYR A 134 1.09 2.75 -8.42
C TYR A 134 -0.43 2.92 -8.35
N ASN A 135 -1.17 2.21 -9.21
CA ASN A 135 -2.62 2.30 -9.28
C ASN A 135 -3.30 1.74 -8.02
N ALA A 136 -2.87 0.57 -7.53
CA ALA A 136 -3.37 -0.03 -6.30
C ALA A 136 -3.14 0.90 -5.09
N CYS A 137 -1.98 1.55 -4.99
CA CYS A 137 -1.69 2.48 -3.90
C CYS A 137 -2.57 3.72 -3.96
N ARG A 138 -2.82 4.30 -5.15
CA ARG A 138 -3.75 5.42 -5.32
C ARG A 138 -5.17 5.05 -4.92
N THR A 139 -5.63 3.86 -5.31
CA THR A 139 -6.94 3.34 -4.92
C THR A 139 -7.02 3.18 -3.40
N ALA A 140 -5.99 2.61 -2.77
CA ALA A 140 -5.94 2.42 -1.32
C ALA A 140 -5.96 3.76 -0.55
N ILE A 141 -5.16 4.74 -0.97
CA ILE A 141 -5.13 6.09 -0.35
C ILE A 141 -6.51 6.74 -0.45
N ARG A 142 -7.12 6.75 -1.63
CA ARG A 142 -8.45 7.32 -1.81
C ARG A 142 -9.46 6.61 -0.94
N ALA A 143 -9.49 5.27 -0.96
CA ALA A 143 -10.44 4.50 -0.19
C ALA A 143 -10.34 4.77 1.32
N ALA A 144 -9.11 4.89 1.83
CA ALA A 144 -8.87 5.23 3.24
C ALA A 144 -9.45 6.60 3.62
N LEU A 145 -9.26 7.60 2.77
CA LEU A 145 -9.65 8.99 3.07
C LEU A 145 -11.13 9.26 2.76
N THR A 146 -11.73 8.54 1.82
CA THR A 146 -13.15 8.65 1.47
C THR A 146 -14.04 7.71 2.26
N GLY A 147 -13.47 6.77 3.03
CA GLY A 147 -14.22 5.78 3.80
C GLY A 147 -15.02 4.80 2.95
N THR A 148 -14.51 4.47 1.76
CA THR A 148 -15.12 3.47 0.86
C THR A 148 -14.52 2.08 1.11
N PRO A 149 -15.25 0.99 0.81
CA PRO A 149 -16.57 0.93 0.16
C PRO A 149 -17.71 1.34 1.09
N PHE A 150 -18.79 1.85 0.50
CA PHE A 150 -20.01 2.17 1.23
C PHE A 150 -20.92 0.95 1.38
N THR A 151 -21.82 0.96 2.36
CA THR A 151 -22.78 -0.13 2.63
C THR A 151 -23.58 -0.56 1.40
N ALA A 152 -23.92 0.38 0.50
CA ALA A 152 -24.61 0.06 -0.75
C ALA A 152 -23.78 -0.88 -1.65
N GLN A 153 -22.49 -0.57 -1.84
CA GLN A 153 -21.59 -1.42 -2.61
C GLN A 153 -21.42 -2.80 -1.96
N LEU A 154 -21.39 -2.85 -0.62
CA LEU A 154 -21.29 -4.11 0.12
C LEU A 154 -22.56 -4.97 -0.07
N ALA A 155 -23.74 -4.36 -0.09
CA ALA A 155 -25.00 -5.06 -0.31
C ALA A 155 -25.09 -5.69 -1.72
N ASP A 156 -24.50 -5.03 -2.73
CA ASP A 156 -24.49 -5.55 -4.10
C ASP A 156 -23.59 -6.79 -4.25
N VAL A 157 -22.46 -6.85 -3.52
CA VAL A 157 -21.48 -7.93 -3.66
C VAL A 157 -21.72 -9.12 -2.73
N VAL A 158 -22.52 -8.97 -1.67
CA VAL A 158 -22.69 -10.02 -0.64
C VAL A 158 -23.19 -11.36 -1.19
N ASN A 159 -23.96 -11.33 -2.29
CA ASN A 159 -24.49 -12.53 -2.95
C ASN A 159 -23.61 -13.04 -4.11
N HIS A 160 -22.51 -12.34 -4.41
CA HIS A 160 -21.62 -12.60 -5.54
C HIS A 160 -20.15 -12.57 -5.09
N ILE A 161 -19.86 -13.04 -3.87
CA ILE A 161 -18.50 -13.05 -3.32
C ILE A 161 -17.59 -13.87 -4.24
N SER A 162 -16.52 -13.24 -4.71
CA SER A 162 -15.48 -13.88 -5.50
C SER A 162 -14.14 -13.27 -5.13
N ASN A 163 -13.10 -14.08 -5.21
CA ASN A 163 -11.73 -13.70 -5.01
C ASN A 163 -10.87 -14.36 -6.10
N PRO A 164 -9.74 -13.76 -6.50
CA PRO A 164 -8.82 -14.37 -7.47
C PRO A 164 -8.42 -15.83 -7.16
N PHE A 165 -8.49 -16.24 -5.88
CA PHE A 165 -8.13 -17.59 -5.45
C PHE A 165 -9.33 -18.50 -5.16
N TYR A 166 -10.55 -17.97 -5.06
CA TYR A 166 -11.72 -18.76 -4.70
C TYR A 166 -13.03 -18.06 -5.05
N THR A 167 -13.96 -18.79 -5.65
CA THR A 167 -15.36 -18.37 -5.77
C THR A 167 -16.23 -19.47 -5.14
N PRO A 168 -17.08 -19.15 -4.14
CA PRO A 168 -18.02 -20.11 -3.57
C PRO A 168 -18.94 -20.69 -4.65
N LYS A 169 -19.28 -21.96 -4.52
CA LYS A 169 -20.36 -22.56 -5.31
C LYS A 169 -21.70 -21.98 -4.83
N ALA A 170 -22.61 -21.75 -5.78
CA ALA A 170 -23.98 -21.31 -5.51
C ALA A 170 -24.75 -22.34 -4.67
#